data_AF-A0A1F1XAM9-F1
#
_entry.id   AF-A0A1F1XAM9-F1
#
_cell.length_a   1.000
_cell.length_b   1.000
_cell.length_c   1.000
_cell.angle_alpha   90.00
_cell.angle_beta   90.00
_cell.angle_gamma   90.00
#
_symmetry.space_group_name_H-M   'P 1'
#
loop_
_entity.id
_entity.type
_entity.pdbx_description
1 polymer ?
#
loop_
_entity_poly.entity_id
_entity_poly.type
_entity_poly.pdbx_seq_one_letter_code
_entity_poly.pdbx_strand_id
1 'polypeptide(L)'
;MTANAPGPRPARWRDIPRAAWILSRAFTNESRVGRRLHSRRLAQVHALAVTPFLLLIAIYSTVPGYLYLDPSRTGVAVAAPRRNLRSLAGGTAVVAFLVTVGVPLSLASRLEPGYVLEAGTGVAATFCVVLLVDAMIGSRHSRRERKRLRPLRRKIPAGERWDLMMLAQLPDTEPAAARLARTLLRTVIPPRVVVTAVAHTTELHTKYMRHGFTPARGRQLFYIVPNRDPAP
;
A
#
# COMPACT_ATOMS: atom_id res chain seq x y z
N MET A 1 6.80 -31.16 -18.39
CA MET A 1 7.48 -30.87 -17.10
C MET A 1 7.47 -29.37 -16.87
N THR A 2 6.45 -28.84 -16.18
CA THR A 2 6.43 -27.41 -15.79
C THR A 2 7.21 -27.26 -14.49
N ALA A 3 8.40 -26.68 -14.56
CA ALA A 3 9.16 -26.31 -13.38
C ALA A 3 8.25 -25.52 -12.42
N ASN A 4 8.12 -26.00 -11.19
CA ASN A 4 7.41 -25.29 -10.13
C ASN A 4 7.98 -23.87 -10.06
N ALA A 5 7.20 -22.88 -10.52
CA ALA A 5 7.59 -21.49 -10.39
C ALA A 5 7.95 -21.24 -8.92
N PRO A 6 9.13 -20.68 -8.62
CA PRO A 6 9.54 -20.48 -7.24
C PRO A 6 8.45 -19.69 -6.52
N GLY A 7 7.95 -20.26 -5.42
CA GLY A 7 6.91 -19.63 -4.62
C GLY A 7 7.29 -18.19 -4.23
N PRO A 8 6.30 -17.35 -3.91
CA PRO A 8 6.53 -15.94 -3.62
C PRO A 8 7.46 -15.83 -2.42
N ARG A 9 8.65 -15.27 -2.65
CA ARG A 9 9.64 -15.05 -1.60
C ARG A 9 9.43 -13.68 -0.97
N PRO A 10 9.61 -13.55 0.35
CA PRO A 10 9.63 -12.24 0.97
C PRO A 10 10.77 -11.39 0.39
N ALA A 11 10.52 -10.10 0.29
CA ALA A 11 11.46 -9.10 -0.18
C ALA A 11 12.70 -9.07 0.72
N ARG A 12 13.86 -8.76 0.14
CA ARG A 12 15.11 -8.56 0.88
C ARG A 12 15.42 -7.07 0.99
N TRP A 13 16.41 -6.72 1.82
CA TRP A 13 16.90 -5.35 1.99
C TRP A 13 17.20 -4.63 0.66
N ARG A 14 17.81 -5.34 -0.29
CA ARG A 14 18.11 -4.80 -1.64
C ARG A 14 16.87 -4.45 -2.47
N ASP A 15 15.71 -5.00 -2.12
CA ASP A 15 14.47 -4.79 -2.86
C ASP A 15 13.64 -3.63 -2.31
N ILE A 16 13.99 -3.09 -1.14
CA ILE A 16 13.30 -1.98 -0.47
C ILE A 16 13.20 -0.74 -1.37
N PRO A 17 14.30 -0.23 -1.99
CA PRO A 17 14.22 0.97 -2.82
C PRO A 17 13.28 0.78 -4.01
N ARG A 18 13.29 -0.43 -4.60
CA ARG A 18 12.43 -0.77 -5.73
C ARG A 18 10.97 -0.86 -5.30
N ALA A 19 10.68 -1.50 -4.17
CA ALA A 19 9.33 -1.60 -3.65
C ALA A 19 8.74 -0.22 -3.31
N ALA A 20 9.54 0.63 -2.66
CA ALA A 20 9.17 2.01 -2.37
C ALA A 20 8.84 2.79 -3.64
N TRP A 21 9.67 2.65 -4.68
CA TRP A 21 9.42 3.28 -5.98
C TRP A 21 8.13 2.79 -6.67
N ILE A 22 7.88 1.48 -6.66
CA ILE A 22 6.64 0.90 -7.22
C ILE A 22 5.42 1.46 -6.49
N LEU A 23 5.46 1.49 -5.15
CA LEU A 23 4.40 2.06 -4.32
C LEU A 23 4.19 3.54 -4.63
N SER A 24 5.27 4.33 -4.72
CA SER A 24 5.19 5.76 -5.03
C SER A 24 4.52 5.99 -6.36
N ARG A 25 4.94 5.28 -7.41
CA ARG A 25 4.39 5.40 -8.76
C ARG A 25 2.92 4.97 -8.82
N ALA A 26 2.56 3.88 -8.16
CA ALA A 26 1.19 3.38 -8.13
C ALA A 26 0.26 4.36 -7.41
N PHE A 27 0.61 4.76 -6.18
CA PHE A 27 -0.25 5.59 -5.34
C PHE A 27 -0.36 7.03 -5.84
N THR A 28 0.72 7.59 -6.40
CA THR A 28 0.64 8.92 -7.00
C THR A 28 -0.23 8.92 -8.26
N ASN A 29 -0.17 7.88 -9.10
CA ASN A 29 -1.04 7.79 -10.27
C ASN A 29 -2.54 7.69 -9.90
N GLU A 30 -2.84 7.03 -8.77
CA GLU A 30 -4.21 6.88 -8.26
C GLU A 30 -4.69 8.05 -7.37
N SER A 31 -3.78 8.98 -7.02
CA SER A 31 -4.08 10.11 -6.14
C SER A 31 -5.00 11.14 -6.84
N ARG A 32 -5.59 12.07 -6.08
CA ARG A 32 -6.39 13.14 -6.68
C ARG A 32 -5.50 14.14 -7.41
N VAL A 33 -4.37 14.49 -6.81
CA VAL A 33 -3.37 15.37 -7.41
C VAL A 33 -2.80 14.73 -8.66
N GLY A 34 -2.36 13.47 -8.61
CA GLY A 34 -1.81 12.76 -9.76
C GLY A 34 -2.77 12.67 -10.94
N ARG A 35 -4.06 12.40 -10.71
CA ARG A 35 -5.08 12.39 -11.78
C ARG A 35 -5.33 13.76 -12.44
N ARG A 36 -4.99 14.87 -11.78
CA ARG A 36 -5.09 16.22 -12.35
C ARG A 36 -3.81 16.65 -13.05
N LEU A 37 -2.69 15.99 -12.77
CA LEU A 37 -1.41 16.28 -13.39
C LEU A 37 -1.36 15.66 -14.79
N HIS A 38 -1.49 16.49 -15.81
CA HIS A 38 -1.37 16.06 -17.21
C HIS A 38 0.10 15.86 -17.64
N SER A 39 1.05 16.45 -16.90
CA SER A 39 2.48 16.35 -17.18
C SER A 39 3.13 15.15 -16.49
N ARG A 40 3.80 14.30 -17.29
CA ARG A 40 4.60 13.17 -16.79
C ARG A 40 5.69 13.59 -15.80
N ARG A 41 6.27 14.79 -15.96
CA ARG A 41 7.31 15.32 -15.07
C ARG A 41 6.75 15.66 -13.69
N LEU A 42 5.57 16.27 -13.61
CA LEU A 42 4.94 16.58 -12.34
C LEU A 42 4.51 15.31 -11.58
N ALA A 43 4.04 14.29 -12.29
CA ALA A 43 3.76 12.98 -11.69
C ALA A 43 5.02 12.31 -11.13
N GLN A 44 6.17 12.45 -11.82
CA GLN A 44 7.46 11.96 -11.31
C GLN A 44 7.92 12.72 -10.06
N VAL A 45 7.81 14.05 -10.05
CA VAL A 45 8.15 14.88 -8.88
C VAL A 45 7.27 14.51 -7.70
N HIS A 46 5.96 14.33 -7.92
CA HIS A 46 5.05 13.85 -6.89
C HIS A 46 5.46 12.47 -6.37
N ALA A 47 5.78 11.52 -7.25
CA ALA A 47 6.25 10.20 -6.83
C ALA A 47 7.53 10.29 -6.00
N LEU A 48 8.49 11.13 -6.40
CA LEU A 48 9.73 11.35 -5.65
C LEU A 48 9.47 11.95 -4.26
N ALA A 49 8.59 12.95 -4.16
CA ALA A 49 8.23 13.59 -2.90
C ALA A 49 7.65 12.60 -1.86
N VAL A 50 6.90 11.59 -2.32
CA VAL A 50 6.26 10.59 -1.44
C VAL A 50 7.17 9.38 -1.17
N THR A 51 8.22 9.18 -1.98
CA THR A 51 9.17 8.05 -1.88
C THR A 51 9.83 7.89 -0.51
N PRO A 52 10.36 8.92 0.17
CA PRO A 52 11.00 8.72 1.49
C PRO A 52 10.04 8.10 2.51
N PHE A 53 8.76 8.46 2.48
CA PHE A 53 7.75 7.89 3.37
C PHE A 53 7.41 6.44 3.01
N LEU A 54 7.29 6.13 1.72
CA LEU A 54 7.03 4.77 1.26
C LEU A 54 8.25 3.85 1.42
N LEU A 55 9.46 4.43 1.46
CA LEU A 55 10.68 3.73 1.80
C LEU A 55 10.69 3.29 3.27
N LEU A 56 10.27 4.16 4.19
CA LEU A 56 10.07 3.78 5.60
C LEU A 56 9.05 2.63 5.72
N ILE A 57 7.92 2.75 5.04
CA ILE A 57 6.89 1.69 5.00
C ILE A 57 7.47 0.37 4.48
N ALA A 58 8.27 0.42 3.40
CA ALA A 58 8.90 -0.75 2.83
C ALA A 58 9.94 -1.37 3.79
N ILE A 59 10.76 -0.57 4.47
CA ILE A 59 11.69 -1.05 5.51
C ILE A 59 10.91 -1.77 6.61
N TYR A 60 9.91 -1.10 7.19
CA TYR A 60 9.09 -1.64 8.26
C TYR A 60 8.39 -2.96 7.86
N SER A 61 7.96 -3.08 6.61
CA SER A 61 7.32 -4.30 6.10
C SER A 61 8.31 -5.41 5.75
N THR A 62 9.57 -5.05 5.44
CA THR A 62 10.62 -6.00 5.05
C THR A 62 11.28 -6.66 6.27
N VAL A 63 11.51 -5.90 7.36
CA VAL A 63 12.11 -6.42 8.61
C VAL A 63 11.44 -7.71 9.11
N PRO A 64 10.10 -7.78 9.23
CA PRO A 64 9.40 -9.00 9.65
C PRO A 64 9.08 -9.97 8.49
N GLY A 65 9.51 -9.68 7.25
CA GLY A 65 9.29 -10.54 6.09
C GLY A 65 7.86 -10.50 5.52
N TYR A 66 7.12 -9.41 5.70
CA TYR A 66 5.73 -9.28 5.21
C TYR A 66 5.61 -8.63 3.83
N LEU A 67 6.68 -8.05 3.31
CA LEU A 67 6.74 -7.46 1.98
C LEU A 67 7.05 -8.54 0.94
N TYR A 68 6.30 -8.56 -0.15
CA TYR A 68 6.51 -9.48 -1.27
C TYR A 68 6.57 -8.70 -2.58
N LEU A 69 7.45 -9.16 -3.48
CA LEU A 69 7.54 -8.68 -4.85
C LEU A 69 7.20 -9.80 -5.82
N ASP A 70 6.55 -9.43 -6.91
CA ASP A 70 6.38 -10.31 -8.05
C ASP A 70 7.74 -10.63 -8.70
N PRO A 71 7.96 -11.81 -9.31
CA PRO A 71 9.21 -12.15 -9.99
C PRO A 71 9.65 -11.14 -11.05
N SER A 72 8.70 -10.48 -11.72
CA SER A 72 8.98 -9.41 -12.69
C SER A 72 9.45 -8.09 -12.06
N ARG A 73 9.40 -7.96 -10.73
CA ARG A 73 9.74 -6.73 -9.96
C ARG A 73 8.97 -5.49 -10.43
N THR A 74 7.72 -5.71 -10.86
CA THR A 74 6.79 -4.66 -11.26
C THR A 74 5.59 -4.56 -10.31
N GLY A 75 5.33 -5.58 -9.50
CA GLY A 75 4.25 -5.64 -8.52
C GLY A 75 4.76 -5.87 -7.09
N VAL A 76 4.08 -5.26 -6.14
CA VAL A 76 4.34 -5.35 -4.70
C VAL A 76 3.05 -5.66 -3.95
N ALA A 77 3.15 -6.44 -2.89
CA ALA A 77 2.08 -6.65 -1.93
C ALA A 77 2.66 -6.83 -0.53
N VAL A 78 1.91 -6.42 0.49
CA VAL A 78 2.21 -6.72 1.89
C VAL A 78 1.16 -7.69 2.41
N ALA A 79 1.61 -8.82 2.96
CA ALA A 79 0.75 -9.82 3.59
C ALA A 79 1.26 -10.07 5.02
N ALA A 80 0.47 -9.65 6.01
CA ALA A 80 0.86 -9.73 7.42
C ALA A 80 -0.32 -10.10 8.32
N PRO A 81 -0.08 -10.74 9.48
CA PRO A 81 -1.09 -10.84 10.53
C PRO A 81 -1.54 -9.45 11.00
N ARG A 82 -2.85 -9.26 11.16
CA ARG A 82 -3.47 -7.94 11.43
C ARG A 82 -2.98 -7.27 12.72
N ARG A 83 -2.59 -8.05 13.72
CA ARG A 83 -2.05 -7.52 14.99
C ARG A 83 -0.72 -6.78 14.77
N ASN A 84 0.15 -7.33 13.92
CA ASN A 84 1.48 -6.78 13.64
C ASN A 84 1.42 -5.56 12.73
N LEU A 85 0.36 -5.44 11.93
CA LEU A 85 0.24 -4.31 11.01
C LEU A 85 -0.20 -3.01 11.69
N ARG A 86 -0.98 -3.08 12.78
CA ARG A 86 -1.36 -1.88 13.55
C ARG A 86 -0.16 -1.24 14.23
N SER A 87 0.75 -2.04 14.78
CA SER A 87 2.00 -1.55 15.33
C SER A 87 2.94 -1.00 14.25
N LEU A 88 2.99 -1.64 13.07
CA LEU A 88 3.74 -1.15 11.91
C LEU A 88 3.22 0.20 11.38
N ALA A 89 1.90 0.34 11.24
CA ALA A 89 1.27 1.59 10.79
C ALA A 89 1.47 2.72 11.82
N GLY A 90 1.35 2.40 13.12
CA GLY A 90 1.65 3.34 14.21
C GLY A 90 3.12 3.78 14.20
N GLY A 91 4.05 2.84 14.10
CA GLY A 91 5.49 3.13 14.03
C GLY A 91 5.86 3.96 12.81
N THR A 92 5.31 3.64 11.64
CA THR A 92 5.54 4.44 10.43
C THR A 92 4.99 5.86 10.58
N ALA A 93 3.79 6.03 11.14
CA ALA A 93 3.20 7.35 11.36
C ALA A 93 4.06 8.20 12.32
N VAL A 94 4.60 7.58 13.38
CA VAL A 94 5.51 8.24 14.32
C VAL A 94 6.81 8.65 13.63
N VAL A 95 7.44 7.76 12.85
CA VAL A 95 8.68 8.12 12.14
C VAL A 95 8.43 9.17 11.06
N ALA A 96 7.32 9.08 10.33
CA ALA A 96 6.93 10.11 9.37
C ALA A 96 6.75 11.46 10.06
N PHE A 97 6.11 11.49 11.24
CA PHE A 97 5.98 12.70 12.04
C PHE A 97 7.35 13.22 12.49
N LEU A 98 8.22 12.36 13.01
CA LEU A 98 9.57 12.74 13.45
C LEU A 98 10.44 13.24 12.30
N VAL A 99 10.33 12.67 11.10
CA VAL A 99 11.04 13.17 9.92
C VAL A 99 10.47 14.51 9.46
N THR A 100 9.14 14.66 9.48
CA THR A 100 8.48 15.89 8.99
C THR A 100 8.65 17.06 9.95
N VAL A 101 8.65 16.81 11.26
CA VAL A 101 8.71 17.86 12.29
C VAL A 101 10.11 17.97 12.87
N GLY A 102 10.76 16.84 13.17
CA GLY A 102 12.06 16.80 13.83
C GLY A 102 13.21 17.22 12.94
N VAL A 103 13.19 16.92 11.63
CA VAL A 103 14.27 17.36 10.72
C VAL A 103 14.24 18.88 10.52
N PRO A 104 13.11 19.54 10.21
CA PRO A 104 13.07 21.00 10.14
C PRO A 104 13.39 21.68 11.46
N LEU A 105 12.86 21.17 12.59
CA LEU A 105 13.12 21.74 13.92
C LEU A 105 14.61 21.60 14.32
N SER A 106 15.25 20.49 13.97
CA SER A 106 16.69 20.28 14.21
C SER A 106 17.58 21.03 13.23
N LEU A 107 17.09 21.39 12.04
CA LEU A 107 17.82 22.23 11.09
C LEU A 107 17.74 23.70 11.52
N ALA A 108 16.56 24.12 11.99
CA ALA A 108 16.31 25.47 12.52
C ALA A 108 17.08 25.76 13.80
N SER A 109 17.34 24.75 14.64
CA SER A 109 18.15 24.94 15.85
C SER A 109 19.66 25.04 15.61
N ARG A 110 20.13 24.81 14.37
CA ARG A 110 21.56 24.77 14.02
C ARG A 110 22.00 25.88 13.06
N LEU A 111 21.08 26.65 12.51
CA LEU A 111 21.37 27.74 11.58
C LEU A 111 21.19 29.07 12.31
N GLU A 112 22.09 30.02 12.11
CA GLU A 112 21.83 31.42 12.45
C GLU A 112 20.58 31.90 11.69
N PRO A 113 19.79 32.84 12.25
CA PRO A 113 18.40 33.12 11.83
C PRO A 113 18.31 33.68 10.39
N GLY A 114 18.42 32.79 9.41
CA GLY A 114 18.10 32.97 8.02
C GLY A 114 16.71 32.39 7.76
N TYR A 115 15.67 33.10 8.21
CA TYR A 115 14.25 32.72 8.19
C TYR A 115 13.74 32.06 6.89
N VAL A 116 14.38 32.33 5.74
CA VAL A 116 13.96 31.86 4.42
C VAL A 116 14.20 30.36 4.22
N LEU A 117 15.32 29.80 4.71
CA LEU A 117 15.66 28.38 4.47
C LEU A 117 14.84 27.45 5.38
N GLU A 118 14.60 27.86 6.62
CA GLU A 118 13.77 27.15 7.60
C GLU A 118 12.29 27.15 7.20
N ALA A 119 11.78 28.32 6.80
CA ALA A 119 10.42 28.42 6.26
C ALA A 119 10.27 27.58 4.99
N GLY A 120 11.25 27.63 4.08
CA GLY A 120 11.25 26.84 2.85
C GLY A 120 11.24 25.32 3.09
N THR A 121 12.06 24.84 4.01
CA THR A 121 12.14 23.42 4.38
C THR A 121 10.88 22.94 5.12
N GLY A 122 10.34 23.74 6.03
CA GLY A 122 9.09 23.43 6.73
C GLY A 122 7.89 23.37 5.77
N VAL A 123 7.78 24.31 4.83
CA VAL A 123 6.74 24.31 3.80
C VAL A 123 6.89 23.10 2.89
N ALA A 124 8.11 22.79 2.44
CA ALA A 124 8.37 21.63 1.58
C ALA A 124 8.02 20.30 2.29
N ALA A 125 8.43 20.12 3.55
CA ALA A 125 8.12 18.92 4.34
C ALA A 125 6.61 18.76 4.55
N THR A 126 5.92 19.85 4.91
CA THR A 126 4.45 19.86 5.07
C THR A 126 3.76 19.49 3.76
N PHE A 127 4.22 20.05 2.65
CA PHE A 127 3.68 19.75 1.33
C PHE A 127 3.87 18.26 0.96
N CYS A 128 5.04 17.68 1.23
CA CYS A 128 5.29 16.26 1.00
C CYS A 128 4.35 15.35 1.83
N VAL A 129 4.05 15.72 3.08
CA VAL A 129 3.07 14.98 3.90
C VAL A 129 1.65 15.12 3.35
N VAL A 130 1.25 16.31 2.93
CA VAL A 130 -0.06 16.51 2.28
C VAL A 130 -0.19 15.65 1.03
N LEU A 131 0.87 15.58 0.22
CA LEU A 131 0.93 14.72 -0.97
C LEU A 131 0.88 13.23 -0.62
N LEU A 132 1.60 12.79 0.42
CA LEU A 132 1.51 11.42 0.93
C LEU A 132 0.08 11.10 1.37
N VAL A 133 -0.55 11.98 2.13
CA VAL A 133 -1.92 11.80 2.61
C VAL A 133 -2.90 11.73 1.43
N ASP A 134 -2.76 12.57 0.41
CA ASP A 134 -3.55 12.47 -0.83
C ASP A 134 -3.32 11.14 -1.55
N ALA A 135 -2.07 10.71 -1.66
CA ALA A 135 -1.66 9.44 -2.27
C ALA A 135 -2.21 8.22 -1.52
N MET A 136 -2.40 8.29 -0.19
CA MET A 136 -2.95 7.19 0.62
C MET A 136 -4.48 7.19 0.73
N ILE A 137 -5.12 8.37 0.65
CA ILE A 137 -6.58 8.48 0.83
C ILE A 137 -7.33 7.94 -0.39
N GLY A 138 -6.77 7.97 -1.60
CA GLY A 138 -7.37 7.43 -2.82
C GLY A 138 -8.75 7.99 -3.18
N SER A 139 -9.47 7.31 -4.08
CA SER A 139 -10.81 7.74 -4.50
C SER A 139 -11.89 7.21 -3.54
N ARG A 140 -12.81 8.09 -3.11
CA ARG A 140 -13.91 7.70 -2.21
C ARG A 140 -15.10 7.24 -3.04
N HIS A 141 -15.75 6.15 -2.61
CA HIS A 141 -17.01 5.72 -3.20
C HIS A 141 -18.04 6.85 -3.21
N SER A 142 -18.67 7.07 -4.36
CA SER A 142 -19.74 8.05 -4.54
C SER A 142 -20.97 7.68 -3.69
N ARG A 143 -21.87 8.63 -3.43
CA ARG A 143 -23.12 8.34 -2.69
C ARG A 143 -23.94 7.24 -3.37
N ARG A 144 -23.97 7.22 -4.71
CA ARG A 144 -24.68 6.20 -5.51
C ARG A 144 -24.05 4.81 -5.36
N GLU A 145 -22.73 4.72 -5.45
CA GLU A 145 -22.00 3.44 -5.26
C GLU A 145 -22.16 2.90 -3.84
N ARG A 146 -22.12 3.77 -2.82
CA ARG A 146 -22.36 3.36 -1.43
C ARG A 146 -23.75 2.72 -1.26
N LYS A 147 -24.77 3.24 -1.95
CA LYS A 147 -26.12 2.66 -1.95
C LYS A 147 -26.12 1.29 -2.64
N ARG A 148 -25.46 1.15 -3.80
CA ARG A 148 -25.35 -0.12 -4.53
C ARG A 148 -24.59 -1.21 -3.75
N LEU A 149 -23.54 -0.83 -3.03
CA LEU A 149 -22.74 -1.77 -2.25
C LEU A 149 -23.42 -2.18 -0.93
N ARG A 150 -24.31 -1.36 -0.37
CA ARG A 150 -24.99 -1.59 0.91
C ARG A 150 -25.61 -3.00 1.03
N PRO A 151 -26.39 -3.52 0.06
CA PRO A 151 -26.96 -4.87 0.16
C PRO A 151 -25.92 -5.98 0.12
N LEU A 152 -24.75 -5.75 -0.50
CA LEU A 152 -23.70 -6.76 -0.62
C LEU A 152 -22.81 -6.83 0.63
N ARG A 153 -22.92 -5.85 1.54
CA ARG A 153 -22.04 -5.75 2.71
C ARG A 153 -22.31 -6.87 3.67
N ARG A 154 -21.24 -7.60 4.02
CA ARG A 154 -21.27 -8.55 5.12
C ARG A 154 -20.37 -8.08 6.26
N LYS A 155 -20.75 -8.45 7.49
CA LYS A 155 -19.88 -8.26 8.65
C LYS A 155 -18.67 -9.17 8.48
N ILE A 156 -17.47 -8.62 8.71
CA ILE A 156 -16.23 -9.41 8.67
C ILE A 156 -16.29 -10.43 9.83
N PRO A 157 -16.15 -11.73 9.54
CA PRO A 157 -16.18 -12.76 10.58
C PRO A 157 -15.13 -12.51 11.68
N ALA A 158 -15.43 -12.98 12.89
CA ALA A 158 -14.44 -13.05 13.96
C ALA A 158 -13.46 -14.20 13.70
N GLY A 159 -12.22 -14.08 14.16
CA GLY A 159 -11.18 -15.09 13.98
C GLY A 159 -9.81 -14.50 13.69
N GLU A 160 -8.87 -15.38 13.34
CA GLU A 160 -7.54 -14.98 12.89
C GLU A 160 -7.65 -14.18 11.59
N ARG A 161 -6.91 -13.07 11.54
CA ARG A 161 -6.99 -12.10 10.46
C ARG A 161 -5.62 -11.77 9.92
N TRP A 162 -5.55 -11.81 8.60
CA TRP A 162 -4.40 -11.36 7.83
C TRP A 162 -4.81 -10.15 6.99
N ASP A 163 -3.94 -9.16 6.92
CA ASP A 163 -4.13 -8.00 6.08
C ASP A 163 -3.32 -8.18 4.79
N LEU A 164 -4.00 -8.09 3.65
CA LEU A 164 -3.41 -8.02 2.32
C LEU A 164 -3.54 -6.57 1.84
N MET A 165 -2.43 -5.85 1.86
CA MET A 165 -2.40 -4.40 1.65
C MET A 165 -1.30 -4.02 0.67
N MET A 166 -1.29 -2.74 0.29
CA MET A 166 -0.24 -2.15 -0.55
C MET A 166 -0.02 -2.92 -1.86
N LEU A 167 -1.12 -3.45 -2.39
CA LEU A 167 -1.17 -4.04 -3.71
C LEU A 167 -0.96 -2.93 -4.74
N ALA A 168 0.28 -2.84 -5.20
CA ALA A 168 0.76 -1.79 -6.09
C ALA A 168 1.49 -2.42 -7.25
N GLN A 169 1.34 -1.81 -8.42
CA GLN A 169 2.09 -2.18 -9.61
C GLN A 169 2.54 -0.92 -10.34
N LEU A 170 3.61 -1.04 -11.10
CA LEU A 170 3.98 0.02 -12.04
C LEU A 170 2.84 0.22 -13.06
N PRO A 171 2.62 1.48 -13.51
CA PRO A 171 1.71 1.73 -14.61
C PRO A 171 2.18 1.00 -15.88
N ASP A 172 1.23 0.62 -16.72
CA ASP A 172 1.45 -0.02 -18.03
C ASP A 172 2.17 -1.39 -17.98
N THR A 173 2.20 -2.04 -16.81
CA THR A 173 2.69 -3.42 -16.70
C THR A 173 1.57 -4.43 -16.68
N GLU A 174 1.90 -5.67 -17.03
CA GLU A 174 1.05 -6.84 -16.79
C GLU A 174 0.52 -6.87 -15.33
N PRO A 175 -0.59 -7.59 -15.05
CA PRO A 175 -1.27 -7.57 -13.75
C PRO A 175 -0.51 -8.32 -12.63
N ALA A 176 0.75 -7.95 -12.41
CA ALA A 176 1.69 -8.54 -11.47
C ALA A 176 1.17 -8.48 -10.03
N ALA A 177 0.63 -7.35 -9.59
CA ALA A 177 0.05 -7.23 -8.25
C ALA A 177 -1.12 -8.20 -8.03
N ALA A 178 -1.99 -8.37 -9.02
CA ALA A 178 -3.12 -9.30 -8.92
C ALA A 178 -2.68 -10.77 -8.95
N ARG A 179 -1.67 -11.11 -9.76
CA ARG A 179 -1.05 -12.44 -9.76
C ARG A 179 -0.39 -12.72 -8.41
N LEU A 180 0.42 -11.79 -7.91
CA LEU A 180 1.07 -11.87 -6.61
C LEU A 180 0.06 -12.07 -5.48
N ALA A 181 -1.03 -11.28 -5.43
CA ALA A 181 -2.11 -11.45 -4.46
C ALA A 181 -2.69 -12.88 -4.47
N ARG A 182 -3.01 -13.41 -5.65
CA ARG A 182 -3.54 -14.77 -5.79
C ARG A 182 -2.55 -15.82 -5.32
N THR A 183 -1.27 -15.66 -5.64
CA THR A 183 -0.23 -16.58 -5.18
C THR A 183 -0.10 -16.53 -3.67
N LEU A 184 -0.06 -15.34 -3.05
CA LEU A 184 0.00 -15.18 -1.60
C LEU A 184 -1.20 -15.81 -0.87
N LEU A 185 -2.42 -15.61 -1.39
CA LEU A 185 -3.63 -16.23 -0.86
C LEU A 185 -3.57 -17.77 -0.91
N ARG A 186 -2.89 -18.34 -1.92
CA ARG A 186 -2.81 -19.80 -2.11
C ARG A 186 -1.66 -20.44 -1.34
N THR A 187 -0.52 -19.76 -1.23
CA THR A 187 0.72 -20.39 -0.74
C THR A 187 1.14 -19.90 0.64
N VAL A 188 1.05 -18.59 0.90
CA VAL A 188 1.61 -17.97 2.11
C VAL A 188 0.58 -17.90 3.23
N ILE A 189 -0.63 -17.45 2.92
CA ILE A 189 -1.65 -17.21 3.94
C ILE A 189 -2.24 -18.56 4.39
N PRO A 190 -2.38 -18.79 5.73
CA PRO A 190 -2.94 -20.04 6.23
C PRO A 190 -4.40 -20.25 5.78
N PRO A 191 -4.83 -21.51 5.60
CA PRO A 191 -6.22 -21.82 5.28
C PRO A 191 -7.16 -21.41 6.41
N ARG A 192 -8.44 -21.16 6.09
CA ARG A 192 -9.51 -20.76 7.04
C ARG A 192 -9.32 -19.39 7.72
N VAL A 193 -8.25 -18.68 7.40
CA VAL A 193 -8.00 -17.31 7.88
C VAL A 193 -8.83 -16.30 7.09
N VAL A 194 -9.26 -15.23 7.77
CA VAL A 194 -9.93 -14.08 7.13
C VAL A 194 -8.87 -13.11 6.64
N VAL A 195 -8.77 -12.95 5.32
CA VAL A 195 -7.92 -11.95 4.67
C VAL A 195 -8.70 -10.68 4.47
N THR A 196 -8.24 -9.58 5.05
CA THR A 196 -8.81 -8.25 4.84
C THR A 196 -7.97 -7.44 3.84
N ALA A 197 -8.65 -6.75 2.93
CA ALA A 197 -8.04 -5.86 1.95
C ALA A 197 -8.76 -4.51 1.96
N VAL A 198 -8.03 -3.43 1.70
CA VAL A 198 -8.61 -2.09 1.53
C VAL A 198 -8.37 -1.64 0.11
N ALA A 199 -9.44 -1.53 -0.68
CA ALA A 199 -9.33 -1.07 -2.05
C ALA A 199 -8.97 0.42 -2.10
N HIS A 200 -7.98 0.79 -2.89
CA HIS A 200 -7.56 2.18 -3.04
C HIS A 200 -8.51 3.01 -3.93
N THR A 201 -9.11 2.34 -4.92
CA THR A 201 -10.10 2.90 -5.85
C THR A 201 -11.36 2.04 -5.94
N THR A 202 -12.43 2.59 -6.50
CA THR A 202 -13.69 1.90 -6.78
C THR A 202 -13.50 0.80 -7.82
N GLU A 203 -12.67 1.02 -8.83
CA GLU A 203 -12.29 0.03 -9.83
C GLU A 203 -11.56 -1.16 -9.19
N LEU A 204 -10.59 -0.88 -8.31
CA LEU A 204 -9.88 -1.92 -7.58
C LEU A 204 -10.81 -2.69 -6.65
N HIS A 205 -11.78 -2.00 -6.04
CA HIS A 205 -12.81 -2.63 -5.21
C HIS A 205 -13.64 -3.64 -6.02
N THR A 206 -14.12 -3.24 -7.20
CA THR A 206 -14.84 -4.14 -8.12
C THR A 206 -13.96 -5.31 -8.58
N LYS A 207 -12.68 -5.05 -8.83
CA LYS A 207 -11.71 -6.09 -9.23
C LYS A 207 -11.51 -7.14 -8.12
N TYR A 208 -11.40 -6.71 -6.86
CA TYR A 208 -11.35 -7.63 -5.73
C TYR A 208 -12.63 -8.47 -5.62
N MET A 209 -13.80 -7.87 -5.81
CA MET A 209 -15.06 -8.61 -5.79
C MET A 209 -15.12 -9.70 -6.88
N ARG A 210 -14.63 -9.40 -8.09
CA ARG A 210 -14.48 -10.40 -9.17
C ARG A 210 -13.50 -11.53 -8.83
N HIS A 211 -12.65 -11.35 -7.82
CA HIS A 211 -11.73 -12.36 -7.30
C HIS A 211 -12.24 -13.03 -6.02
N GLY A 212 -13.54 -12.92 -5.72
CA GLY A 212 -14.18 -13.60 -4.60
C GLY A 212 -14.12 -12.86 -3.27
N PHE A 213 -13.58 -11.64 -3.24
CA PHE A 213 -13.64 -10.82 -2.03
C PHE A 213 -15.07 -10.33 -1.78
N THR A 214 -15.53 -10.48 -0.55
CA THR A 214 -16.82 -9.99 -0.08
C THR A 214 -16.67 -8.56 0.45
N PRO A 215 -17.51 -7.60 0.02
CA PRO A 215 -17.43 -6.25 0.53
C PRO A 215 -17.90 -6.18 2.00
N ALA A 216 -17.20 -5.37 2.80
CA ALA A 216 -17.53 -5.09 4.19
C ALA A 216 -17.90 -3.61 4.35
N ARG A 217 -17.29 -2.91 5.33
CA ARG A 217 -17.58 -1.50 5.61
C ARG A 217 -16.70 -0.58 4.76
N GLY A 218 -17.34 0.36 4.05
CA GLY A 218 -16.63 1.39 3.31
C GLY A 218 -15.87 0.83 2.10
N ARG A 219 -14.53 0.86 2.16
CA ARG A 219 -13.60 0.36 1.13
C ARG A 219 -12.95 -0.97 1.50
N GLN A 220 -13.34 -1.53 2.65
CA GLN A 220 -12.81 -2.80 3.13
C GLN A 220 -13.54 -3.95 2.46
N LEU A 221 -12.78 -4.94 2.03
CA LEU A 221 -13.28 -6.23 1.61
C LEU A 221 -12.60 -7.33 2.42
N PHE A 222 -13.20 -8.51 2.46
CA PHE A 222 -12.59 -9.68 3.07
C PHE A 222 -12.74 -10.90 2.19
N TYR A 223 -11.81 -11.83 2.31
CA TYR A 223 -11.79 -13.12 1.65
C TYR A 223 -11.47 -14.17 2.70
N ILE A 224 -12.21 -15.27 2.71
CA ILE A 224 -11.90 -16.40 3.59
C ILE A 224 -11.07 -17.37 2.77
N VAL A 225 -9.86 -17.66 3.22
CA VAL A 225 -8.99 -18.61 2.50
C VAL A 225 -9.65 -19.99 2.55
N PRO A 226 -9.99 -20.58 1.40
CA PRO A 226 -10.63 -21.89 1.37
C PRO A 226 -9.72 -22.94 1.99
N ASN A 227 -10.30 -24.06 2.42
CA ASN A 227 -9.51 -25.21 2.81
C ASN A 227 -8.63 -25.61 1.62
N ARG A 228 -7.33 -25.82 1.85
CA ARG A 228 -6.49 -26.45 0.84
C ARG A 228 -6.87 -27.92 0.87
N ASP A 229 -7.94 -28.30 0.19
CA ASP A 229 -8.19 -29.72 -0.01
C ASP A 229 -6.96 -30.28 -0.74
N PRO A 230 -6.35 -31.38 -0.27
CA PRO A 230 -5.39 -32.09 -1.09
C PRO A 230 -6.14 -32.46 -2.36
N ALA A 231 -5.59 -32.06 -3.51
CA ALA A 231 -6.12 -32.53 -4.78
C ALA A 231 -6.19 -34.08 -4.73
N PRO A 232 -7.29 -34.70 -5.19
CA PRO A 232 -7.36 -36.14 -5.34
C PRO A 232 -6.28 -36.67 -6.30
#